data_AF-A0A3A8Y7T9-F1
#
_entry.id   AF-A0A3A8Y7T9-F1
#
_cell.length_a   1.000
_cell.length_b   1.000
_cell.length_c   1.000
_cell.angle_alpha   90.00
_cell.angle_beta   90.00
_cell.angle_gamma   90.00
#
_symmetry.space_group_name_H-M   'P 1'
#
loop_
_entity.id
_entity.type
_entity.pdbx_description
1 polymer ?
#
loop_
_entity_poly.entity_id
_entity_poly.type
_entity_poly.pdbx_seq_one_letter_code
_entity_poly.pdbx_strand_id
1 'polypeptide(L)'
;MNDRIRELRKVLNLSQREFAEKIGLKQNAISYMEKNGSTVTEQNIKTICSQFSVNENWLRTGSGKMLLENEKKQKEFFDVFDELSPVLQDYLIKTAKDLLDTQAKLQFNNDKT
;
A
#
# COMPACT_ATOMS: atom_id res chain seq x y z
N MET A 1 14.86 -5.73 9.28
CA MET A 1 14.33 -5.52 7.91
C MET A 1 13.64 -6.78 7.41
N ASN A 2 14.22 -7.98 7.62
CA ASN A 2 13.62 -9.26 7.24
C ASN A 2 12.16 -9.42 7.72
N ASP A 3 11.91 -9.13 9.01
CA ASP A 3 10.55 -9.17 9.57
C ASP A 3 9.60 -8.16 8.93
N ARG A 4 10.08 -6.98 8.54
CA ARG A 4 9.27 -5.96 7.86
C ARG A 4 8.92 -6.34 6.42
N ILE A 5 9.79 -7.07 5.73
CA ILE A 5 9.46 -7.66 4.41
C ILE A 5 8.32 -8.68 4.58
N ARG A 6 8.39 -9.53 5.61
CA ARG A 6 7.31 -10.47 5.93
C ARG A 6 6.01 -9.76 6.30
N GLU A 7 6.11 -8.71 7.11
CA GLU A 7 4.98 -7.88 7.54
C GLU A 7 4.29 -7.23 6.32
N LEU A 8 5.07 -6.54 5.47
CA LEU A 8 4.59 -5.95 4.22
C LEU A 8 3.85 -6.98 3.37
N ARG A 9 4.46 -8.15 3.14
CA ARG A 9 3.83 -9.20 2.33
C ARG A 9 2.48 -9.64 2.92
N LYS A 10 2.39 -9.78 4.24
CA LYS A 10 1.16 -10.16 4.93
C LYS A 10 0.09 -9.06 4.84
N VAL A 11 0.47 -7.79 4.97
CA VAL A 11 -0.45 -6.65 4.79
C VAL A 11 -1.03 -6.61 3.38
N LEU A 12 -0.23 -6.94 2.37
CA LEU A 12 -0.67 -7.06 0.98
C LEU A 12 -1.47 -8.34 0.69
N ASN A 13 -1.64 -9.23 1.68
CA ASN A 13 -2.29 -10.52 1.56
C ASN A 13 -1.71 -11.41 0.44
N LEU A 14 -0.38 -11.42 0.30
CA LEU A 14 0.33 -12.20 -0.73
C LEU A 14 1.05 -13.41 -0.14
N SER A 15 1.06 -14.51 -0.88
CA SER A 15 2.00 -15.61 -0.67
C SER A 15 3.43 -15.18 -1.02
N GLN A 16 4.44 -15.89 -0.52
CA GLN A 16 5.84 -15.61 -0.89
C GLN A 16 6.09 -15.76 -2.39
N ARG A 17 5.34 -16.64 -3.07
CA ARG A 17 5.43 -16.82 -4.52
C ARG A 17 4.89 -15.61 -5.27
N GLU A 18 3.69 -15.15 -4.94
CA GLU A 18 3.08 -13.97 -5.59
C GLU A 18 3.89 -12.70 -5.34
N PHE A 19 4.43 -12.55 -4.13
CA PHE A 19 5.31 -11.43 -3.80
C PHE A 19 6.58 -11.46 -4.66
N ALA A 20 7.18 -12.65 -4.86
CA ALA A 20 8.36 -12.83 -5.70
C ALA A 20 8.09 -12.51 -7.17
N GLU A 21 6.98 -13.04 -7.71
CA GLU A 21 6.55 -12.81 -9.09
C GLU A 21 6.41 -11.31 -9.39
N LYS A 22 5.83 -10.53 -8.46
CA LYS A 22 5.66 -9.07 -8.61
C LYS A 22 6.98 -8.28 -8.64
N ILE A 23 8.06 -8.82 -8.08
CA ILE A 23 9.39 -8.17 -8.09
C ILE A 23 10.40 -8.89 -8.98
N GLY A 24 9.95 -9.80 -9.85
CA GLY A 24 10.80 -10.50 -10.80
C GLY A 24 11.77 -11.50 -10.17
N LEU A 25 11.46 -12.04 -8.99
CA LEU A 25 12.29 -13.01 -8.27
C LEU A 25 11.60 -14.37 -8.13
N LYS A 26 12.38 -15.36 -7.72
CA LYS A 26 11.87 -16.69 -7.35
C LYS A 26 11.42 -16.70 -5.88
N GLN A 27 10.47 -17.56 -5.53
CA GLN A 27 9.92 -17.68 -4.17
C GLN A 27 11.00 -17.92 -3.09
N ASN A 28 12.05 -18.69 -3.43
CA ASN A 28 13.15 -18.96 -2.50
C ASN A 28 13.91 -17.69 -2.10
N ALA A 29 13.98 -16.67 -2.96
CA ALA A 29 14.59 -15.39 -2.63
C ALA A 29 13.79 -14.66 -1.54
N ILE A 30 12.45 -14.70 -1.60
CA ILE A 30 11.59 -14.11 -0.56
C ILE A 30 11.73 -14.88 0.75
N SER A 31 11.74 -16.21 0.69
CA SER A 31 11.95 -17.05 1.86
C SER A 31 13.29 -16.74 2.56
N TYR A 32 14.36 -16.56 1.79
CA TYR A 32 15.66 -16.13 2.30
C TYR A 32 15.60 -14.70 2.88
N MET A 33 15.03 -13.73 2.16
CA MET A 33 14.94 -12.35 2.63
C MET A 33 14.09 -12.17 3.89
N GLU A 34 13.11 -13.05 4.15
CA GLU A 34 12.31 -13.01 5.38
C GLU A 34 12.99 -13.70 6.56
N LYS A 35 14.05 -14.48 6.34
CA LYS A 35 14.78 -15.15 7.42
C LYS A 35 15.61 -14.15 8.23
N ASN A 36 15.55 -14.26 9.55
CA ASN A 36 16.31 -13.38 10.44
C ASN A 36 17.82 -13.50 10.20
N GLY A 37 18.48 -12.35 10.09
CA GLY A 37 19.92 -12.25 9.83
C GLY A 37 20.33 -12.42 8.37
N SER A 38 19.38 -12.65 7.44
CA SER A 38 19.68 -12.75 6.01
C SER A 38 19.87 -11.38 5.36
N THR A 39 20.77 -11.32 4.40
CA THR A 39 21.07 -10.09 3.66
C THR A 39 19.97 -9.79 2.65
N VAL A 40 19.58 -8.52 2.54
CA VAL A 40 18.72 -7.99 1.48
C VAL A 40 19.55 -7.00 0.69
N THR A 41 19.67 -7.20 -0.62
CA THR A 41 20.48 -6.34 -1.48
C THR A 41 19.81 -4.98 -1.67
N GLU A 42 20.61 -3.94 -1.91
CA GLU A 42 20.12 -2.59 -2.24
C GLU A 42 19.17 -2.60 -3.43
N GLN A 43 19.45 -3.42 -4.44
CA GLN A 43 18.57 -3.60 -5.59
C GLN A 43 17.19 -4.12 -5.17
N ASN A 44 17.14 -5.16 -4.34
CA ASN A 44 15.87 -5.73 -3.87
C ASN A 44 15.09 -4.74 -3.01
N ILE A 45 15.78 -3.95 -2.17
CA ILE A 45 15.14 -2.90 -1.37
C ILE A 45 14.45 -1.89 -2.30
N LYS A 46 15.17 -1.36 -3.30
CA LYS A 46 14.61 -0.41 -4.26
C LYS A 46 13.45 -0.99 -5.06
N THR A 47 13.57 -2.22 -5.53
CA THR A 47 12.50 -2.90 -6.26
C THR A 47 11.26 -3.10 -5.39
N ILE A 48 11.40 -3.52 -4.13
CA ILE A 48 10.28 -3.65 -3.19
C ILE A 48 9.61 -2.29 -2.95
N CYS A 49 10.41 -1.25 -2.65
CA CYS A 49 9.90 0.09 -2.40
C CYS A 49 9.11 0.64 -3.59
N SER A 50 9.65 0.51 -4.81
CA SER A 50 8.99 0.97 -6.03
C SER A 50 7.73 0.17 -6.35
N GLN A 51 7.80 -1.16 -6.31
CA GLN A 51 6.71 -2.03 -6.74
C GLN A 51 5.48 -1.93 -5.82
N PHE A 52 5.71 -1.76 -4.53
CA PHE A 52 4.64 -1.76 -3.52
C PHE A 52 4.37 -0.39 -2.92
N SER A 53 4.99 0.68 -3.45
CA SER A 53 4.88 2.04 -2.91
C SER A 53 5.18 2.06 -1.40
N VAL A 54 6.29 1.45 -1.00
CA VAL A 54 6.70 1.34 0.41
C VAL A 54 7.69 2.44 0.75
N ASN A 55 7.55 3.00 1.95
CA ASN A 55 8.50 3.95 2.49
C ASN A 55 9.83 3.25 2.80
N GLU A 56 10.90 3.64 2.11
CA GLU A 56 12.21 3.02 2.29
C GLU A 56 12.77 3.21 3.72
N ASN A 57 12.52 4.36 4.35
CA ASN A 57 12.94 4.58 5.74
C ASN A 57 12.25 3.58 6.67
N TRP A 58 10.94 3.35 6.48
CA TRP A 58 10.22 2.34 7.25
C TRP A 58 10.78 0.94 7.00
N LEU A 59 11.05 0.56 5.75
CA LEU A 59 11.56 -0.77 5.45
C LEU A 59 12.93 -1.02 6.11
N ARG A 60 13.81 -0.01 6.09
CA ARG A 60 15.15 -0.08 6.68
C ARG A 60 15.14 -0.01 8.20
N THR A 61 14.49 1.01 8.77
CA THR A 61 14.61 1.37 10.18
C THR A 61 13.40 0.97 11.02
N GLY A 62 12.23 0.85 10.40
CA GLY A 62 10.93 0.70 11.07
C GLY A 62 10.25 2.03 11.38
N SER A 63 10.87 3.16 11.06
CA SER A 63 10.34 4.49 11.34
C SER A 63 9.50 5.05 10.19
N GLY A 64 8.36 5.65 10.53
CA GLY A 64 7.43 6.25 9.56
C GLY A 64 6.31 5.30 9.14
N LYS A 65 5.53 5.70 8.13
CA LYS A 65 4.43 4.88 7.57
C LYS A 65 4.99 3.80 6.64
N MET A 66 4.38 2.61 6.65
CA MET A 66 4.75 1.50 5.76
C MET A 66 4.50 1.81 4.27
N LEU A 67 3.26 2.17 3.93
CA LEU A 67 2.82 2.41 2.56
C LEU A 67 2.68 3.91 2.27
N LEU A 68 3.11 4.29 1.07
CA LEU A 68 2.95 5.61 0.46
C LEU A 68 1.72 5.64 -0.47
N GLU A 69 0.97 4.54 -0.62
CA GLU A 69 -0.11 4.44 -1.62
C GLU A 69 -1.24 5.46 -1.39
N ASN A 70 -1.55 5.73 -0.12
CA ASN A 70 -2.47 6.82 0.22
C ASN A 70 -1.92 8.18 -0.23
N GLU A 71 -0.61 8.40 -0.17
CA GLU A 71 0.00 9.66 -0.61
C GLU A 71 -0.13 9.84 -2.12
N LYS A 72 0.03 8.76 -2.91
CA LYS A 72 -0.17 8.81 -4.36
C LYS A 72 -1.62 9.10 -4.74
N LYS A 73 -2.57 8.38 -4.13
CA LYS A 73 -4.02 8.58 -4.37
C LYS A 73 -4.48 9.95 -3.88
N GLN A 74 -3.96 10.42 -2.75
CA GLN A 74 -4.21 11.77 -2.24
C GLN A 74 -3.70 12.81 -3.22
N LYS A 75 -2.46 12.68 -3.70
CA LYS A 75 -1.89 13.61 -4.67
C LYS A 75 -2.75 13.68 -5.93
N GLU A 76 -3.08 12.53 -6.52
CA GLU A 76 -3.94 12.47 -7.71
C GLU A 76 -5.31 13.11 -7.46
N PHE A 77 -5.92 12.86 -6.30
CA PHE A 77 -7.17 13.49 -5.92
C PHE A 77 -7.06 15.02 -5.82
N PHE A 78 -6.01 15.54 -5.19
CA PHE A 78 -5.77 16.98 -5.07
C PHE A 78 -5.47 17.63 -6.42
N ASP A 79 -4.66 16.99 -7.26
CA ASP A 79 -4.36 17.47 -8.61
C ASP A 79 -5.66 17.64 -9.41
N VAL A 80 -6.57 16.65 -9.37
CA VAL A 80 -7.89 16.72 -10.03
C VAL A 80 -8.79 17.78 -9.38
N PHE A 81 -8.82 17.85 -8.05
CA PHE A 81 -9.66 18.79 -7.33
C PHE A 81 -9.31 20.25 -7.66
N ASP A 82 -8.02 20.58 -7.74
CA ASP A 82 -7.53 21.93 -8.02
C ASP A 82 -7.83 22.39 -9.46
N GLU A 83 -7.97 21.45 -10.41
CA GLU A 83 -8.35 21.74 -11.80
C GLU A 83 -9.87 21.96 -12.00
N LEU A 84 -10.70 21.54 -11.04
CA LEU A 84 -12.15 21.67 -11.13
C LEU A 84 -12.63 23.10 -10.85
N SER A 85 -13.76 23.48 -11.46
CA SER A 85 -14.46 24.70 -11.08
C SER A 85 -15.02 24.59 -9.65
N PRO A 86 -15.24 25.72 -8.93
CA PRO A 86 -15.75 25.69 -7.56
C PRO A 86 -17.05 24.87 -7.40
N VAL A 87 -17.97 24.94 -8.38
CA VAL A 87 -19.22 24.18 -8.36
C VAL A 87 -18.97 22.67 -8.45
N LEU A 88 -17.99 22.25 -9.25
CA LEU A 88 -17.64 20.84 -9.40
C LEU A 88 -16.82 20.32 -8.21
N GLN A 89 -16.03 21.17 -7.56
CA GLN A 89 -15.38 20.86 -6.29
C GLN A 89 -16.42 20.54 -5.21
N ASP A 90 -17.45 21.38 -5.04
CA ASP A 90 -18.55 21.14 -4.10
C ASP A 90 -19.28 19.83 -4.41
N TYR A 91 -19.54 19.56 -5.69
CA TYR A 91 -20.16 18.30 -6.12
C TYR A 91 -19.29 17.07 -5.84
N LEU A 92 -17.98 17.16 -6.06
CA LEU A 92 -17.03 16.10 -5.76
C LEU A 92 -16.99 15.83 -4.25
N ILE A 93 -16.99 16.87 -3.41
CA ILE A 93 -17.05 16.75 -1.95
C ILE A 93 -18.35 16.06 -1.51
N LYS A 94 -19.50 16.48 -2.07
CA LYS A 94 -20.78 15.85 -1.79
C LYS A 94 -20.74 14.36 -2.15
N THR A 95 -20.27 14.03 -3.34
CA THR A 95 -20.16 12.65 -3.82
C THR A 95 -19.25 11.82 -2.89
N ALA A 96 -18.12 12.35 -2.45
CA ALA A 96 -17.24 11.68 -1.50
C ALA A 96 -17.95 11.39 -0.15
N LYS A 97 -18.78 12.31 0.35
CA LYS A 97 -19.60 12.08 1.56
C LYS A 97 -20.66 10.99 1.33
N ASP A 98 -21.35 11.02 0.20
CA ASP A 98 -22.36 10.01 -0.14
C ASP A 98 -21.74 8.60 -0.25
N LEU A 99 -20.49 8.49 -0.73
CA LEU A 99 -19.75 7.23 -0.74
C LEU A 99 -19.45 6.71 0.67
N LEU A 100 -19.07 7.59 1.61
CA LEU A 100 -18.84 7.21 3.02
C LEU A 100 -20.12 6.69 3.68
N ASP A 101 -21.24 7.36 3.45
CA ASP A 101 -22.54 6.92 3.97
C ASP A 101 -22.94 5.57 3.39
N THR A 102 -22.66 5.34 2.11
CA THR A 102 -22.91 4.06 1.44
C THR A 102 -22.04 2.95 2.02
N GLN A 103 -20.75 3.21 2.26
CA GLN A 103 -19.84 2.26 2.89
C GLN A 103 -20.32 1.86 4.29
N ALA A 104 -20.75 2.83 5.10
CA ALA A 104 -21.25 2.57 6.45
C ALA A 104 -22.49 1.65 6.43
N LYS A 105 -23.42 1.89 5.49
CA LYS A 105 -24.63 1.06 5.33
C LYS A 105 -24.31 -0.37 4.89
N LEU A 106 -23.32 -0.55 4.01
CA LEU A 106 -22.90 -1.88 3.55
C LEU A 106 -22.24 -2.70 4.68
N GLN A 107 -21.40 -2.07 5.50
CA GLN A 107 -20.78 -2.72 6.66
C GLN A 107 -21.85 -3.15 7.69
N PHE A 108 -22.84 -2.29 7.94
CA PHE A 108 -23.95 -2.59 8.86
C PHE A 108 -24.81 -3.78 8.43
N ASN A 109 -24.91 -4.06 7.13
CA ASN A 109 -25.67 -5.17 6.60
C ASN A 109 -24.90 -6.49 6.66
N ASN A 110 -23.57 -6.46 6.57
CA ASN A 110 -22.75 -7.67 6.62
C ASN A 110 -22.61 -8.24 8.06
N ASP A 111 -22.69 -7.41 9.10
CA ASP A 111 -22.64 -7.84 10.50
C ASP A 111 -23.94 -8.50 11.03
N LYS A 112 -25.00 -8.54 10.21
CA LYS A 112 -26.30 -9.14 10.56
C LYS A 112 -26.53 -10.54 9.96
N THR A 113 -25.55 -11.10 9.26
CA THR A 113 -25.59 -12.41 8.60
C THR A 113 -24.51 -13.32 9.15
#